data_AF-A0A7S0V2Q4-F1
#
_entry.id   AF-A0A7S0V2Q4-F1
#
_cell.length_a   1.000
_cell.length_b   1.000
_cell.length_c   1.000
_cell.angle_alpha   90.00
_cell.angle_beta   90.00
_cell.angle_gamma   90.00
#
_symmetry.space_group_name_H-M   'P 1'
#
loop_
_entity.id
_entity.type
_entity.pdbx_description
1 polymer ?
#
loop_
_entity_poly.entity_id
_entity_poly.type
_entity_poly.pdbx_seq_one_letter_code
_entity_poly.pdbx_strand_id
1 'polypeptide(L)'
;LRVIKEGWCMKQNKMMLWQRKYFVLDQVCLYYCKDATSVPDGMFAVHSCQFHFHNTAENFFDITTPDRVFKMQAPNSETLREWAQGYQKAMSGLKDFAYHHVGQSHRANLPAELILGVLQKGIRLVSL
;
A
#
# COMPACT_ATOMS: atom_id res chain seq x y z
N LEU A 1 2.13 -1.48 -13.42
CA LEU A 1 2.45 -0.32 -12.54
C LEU A 1 3.91 -0.43 -12.14
N ARG A 2 4.61 0.69 -11.94
CA ARG A 2 6.02 0.67 -11.54
C ARG A 2 6.12 0.38 -10.05
N VAL A 3 6.85 -0.66 -9.66
CA VAL A 3 7.17 -0.95 -8.26
C VAL A 3 8.01 0.20 -7.70
N ILE A 4 7.59 0.71 -6.54
CA ILE A 4 8.30 1.75 -5.77
C ILE A 4 9.25 1.10 -4.77
N LYS A 5 8.76 0.08 -4.06
CA LYS A 5 9.53 -0.71 -3.11
C LYS A 5 8.95 -2.11 -2.99
N GLU A 6 9.82 -3.10 -2.82
CA GLU A 6 9.44 -4.45 -2.47
C GLU A 6 10.44 -5.06 -1.49
N GLY A 7 10.02 -6.09 -0.75
CA GLY A 7 10.89 -6.75 0.20
C GLY A 7 10.17 -7.56 1.26
N TRP A 8 10.95 -8.31 2.02
CA TRP A 8 10.44 -9.14 3.10
C TRP A 8 10.22 -8.34 4.38
N CYS A 9 9.05 -8.51 4.99
CA CYS A 9 8.72 -8.00 6.33
C CYS A 9 7.99 -9.10 7.13
N MET A 10 7.94 -8.92 8.45
CA MET A 10 7.02 -9.69 9.28
C MET A 10 5.67 -8.97 9.33
N LYS A 11 4.58 -9.74 9.37
CA LYS A 11 3.22 -9.25 9.50
C LYS A 11 2.50 -10.03 10.59
N GLN A 12 1.79 -9.33 11.47
CA GLN A 12 0.96 -9.99 12.47
C GLN A 12 -0.34 -10.51 11.83
N ASN A 13 -0.69 -11.77 12.11
CA ASN A 13 -1.94 -12.39 11.66
C ASN A 13 -3.09 -12.15 12.66
N LYS A 14 -4.28 -12.69 12.40
CA LYS A 14 -5.44 -12.53 13.30
C LYS A 14 -5.25 -13.20 14.66
N MET A 15 -4.34 -14.17 14.77
CA MET A 15 -3.99 -14.87 16.01
C MET A 15 -2.80 -14.21 16.72
N MET A 16 -2.44 -12.98 16.36
CA MET A 16 -1.31 -12.23 16.92
C MET A 16 0.08 -12.85 16.68
N LEU A 17 0.18 -13.85 15.78
CA LEU A 17 1.44 -14.46 15.40
C LEU A 17 2.10 -13.71 14.24
N TRP A 18 3.43 -13.58 14.29
CA TRP A 18 4.22 -12.95 13.24
C TRP A 18 4.52 -13.93 12.10
N GLN A 19 4.23 -13.53 10.86
CA GLN A 19 4.47 -14.31 9.66
C GLN A 19 5.33 -13.52 8.67
N ARG A 20 6.33 -14.19 8.09
CA ARG A 20 7.14 -13.61 7.02
C ARG A 20 6.31 -13.52 5.74
N LYS A 21 6.26 -12.33 5.14
CA LYS A 21 5.53 -12.06 3.89
C LYS A 21 6.37 -11.16 2.98
N TYR A 22 6.20 -11.35 1.67
CA TYR A 22 6.82 -10.50 0.67
C TYR A 22 5.87 -9.35 0.36
N PHE A 23 6.30 -8.12 0.65
CA PHE A 23 5.49 -6.92 0.42
C PHE A 23 5.94 -6.23 -0.86
N VAL A 24 4.98 -5.64 -1.57
CA VAL A 24 5.21 -4.83 -2.76
C VAL A 24 4.34 -3.58 -2.67
N LEU A 25 4.97 -2.43 -2.85
CA LEU A 25 4.34 -1.12 -2.98
C LEU A 25 4.54 -0.61 -4.40
N ASP A 26 3.43 -0.28 -5.05
CA ASP A 26 3.41 0.50 -6.29
C ASP A 26 2.72 1.85 -6.06
N GLN A 27 2.36 2.54 -7.15
CA GLN A 27 1.77 3.87 -7.11
C GLN A 27 0.36 3.92 -6.49
N VAL A 28 -0.39 2.82 -6.53
CA VAL A 28 -1.81 2.79 -6.15
C VAL A 28 -2.09 1.81 -5.02
N CYS A 29 -1.24 0.79 -4.84
CA CYS A 29 -1.48 -0.31 -3.92
C CYS A 29 -0.22 -0.73 -3.15
N LEU A 30 -0.42 -1.11 -1.89
CA LEU A 30 0.51 -1.90 -1.09
C LEU A 30 -0.10 -3.29 -0.89
N TYR A 31 0.58 -4.35 -1.30
CA TYR A 31 0.10 -5.72 -1.13
C TYR A 31 1.17 -6.63 -0.56
N TYR A 32 0.76 -7.81 -0.10
CA TYR A 32 1.67 -8.82 0.42
C TYR A 32 1.30 -10.22 -0.06
N CYS A 33 2.33 -11.01 -0.32
CA CYS A 33 2.24 -12.39 -0.82
C CYS A 33 3.00 -13.33 0.11
N LYS A 34 2.76 -14.64 -0.06
CA LYS A 34 3.59 -15.68 0.57
C LYS A 34 5.05 -15.59 0.10
N ASP A 35 5.25 -15.47 -1.22
CA ASP A 35 6.54 -15.34 -1.90
C ASP A 35 6.44 -14.31 -3.04
N ALA A 36 7.58 -13.84 -3.57
CA ALA A 36 7.63 -12.79 -4.60
C ALA A 36 6.87 -13.12 -5.90
N THR A 37 6.70 -14.40 -6.22
CA THR A 37 5.98 -14.87 -7.42
C THR A 37 4.57 -15.35 -7.13
N SER A 38 4.15 -15.33 -5.85
CA SER A 38 2.82 -15.77 -5.44
C SER A 38 1.77 -14.69 -5.68
N VAL A 39 0.51 -15.12 -5.78
CA VAL A 39 -0.63 -14.20 -5.76
C VAL A 39 -0.73 -13.47 -4.41
N PRO A 40 -1.28 -12.24 -4.38
CA PRO A 40 -1.45 -11.50 -3.13
C PRO A 40 -2.41 -12.17 -2.14
N ASP A 41 -1.97 -12.28 -0.89
CA ASP A 41 -2.81 -12.70 0.24
C ASP A 41 -3.65 -11.53 0.80
N GLY A 42 -3.22 -10.30 0.53
CA GLY A 42 -3.95 -9.09 0.89
C GLY A 42 -3.38 -7.84 0.22
N MET A 43 -4.24 -6.84 0.07
CA MET A 43 -3.95 -5.60 -0.64
C MET A 43 -4.59 -4.42 0.08
N PHE A 44 -3.90 -3.27 0.06
CA PHE A 44 -4.33 -2.01 0.61
C PHE A 44 -4.21 -0.95 -0.49
N ALA A 45 -5.30 -0.24 -0.79
CA ALA A 45 -5.21 0.89 -1.69
C ALA A 45 -4.52 2.05 -0.94
N VAL A 46 -3.47 2.61 -1.53
CA VAL A 46 -2.63 3.64 -0.90
C VAL A 46 -3.46 4.87 -0.52
N HIS A 47 -4.44 5.25 -1.34
CA HIS A 47 -5.33 6.38 -1.06
C HIS A 47 -6.29 6.17 0.13
N SER A 48 -6.52 4.92 0.54
CA SER A 48 -7.50 4.56 1.56
C SER A 48 -6.86 4.04 2.84
N CYS A 49 -5.53 4.12 2.98
CA CYS A 49 -4.84 3.71 4.19
C CYS A 49 -3.92 4.82 4.72
N GLN A 50 -3.34 4.58 5.89
CA GLN A 50 -2.35 5.45 6.51
C GLN A 50 -1.16 4.60 6.96
N PHE A 51 0.05 5.09 6.71
CA PHE A 51 1.29 4.47 7.16
C PHE A 51 1.78 5.17 8.43
N HIS A 52 1.98 4.41 9.49
CA HIS A 52 2.53 4.89 10.75
C HIS A 52 3.76 4.06 11.11
N PHE A 53 4.92 4.67 11.27
CA PHE A 53 6.09 3.96 11.80
C PHE A 53 6.37 4.36 13.24
N HIS A 54 6.92 3.42 13.99
CA HIS A 54 7.28 3.59 15.39
C HIS A 54 8.79 3.80 15.48
N ASN A 55 9.23 4.89 16.13
CA ASN A 55 10.65 5.16 16.33
C ASN A 55 11.21 4.29 17.48
N THR A 56 11.25 2.98 17.26
CA THR A 56 11.65 1.95 18.23
C THR A 56 12.78 1.10 17.63
N ALA A 57 13.58 0.46 18.49
CA ALA A 57 14.64 -0.44 18.05
C ALA A 57 14.11 -1.66 17.26
N GLU A 58 12.83 -1.98 17.42
CA GLU A 58 12.17 -3.15 16.83
C GLU A 58 11.70 -2.91 15.38
N ASN A 59 11.81 -1.69 14.85
CA ASN A 59 11.48 -1.34 13.46
C ASN A 59 10.02 -1.64 13.06
N PHE A 60 9.08 -1.40 13.98
CA PHE A 60 7.66 -1.60 13.72
C PHE A 60 7.04 -0.48 12.88
N PHE A 61 6.05 -0.86 12.08
CA PHE A 61 5.14 0.04 11.40
C PHE A 61 3.76 -0.58 11.27
N ASP A 62 2.75 0.27 11.15
CA ASP A 62 1.36 -0.10 11.01
C ASP A 62 0.80 0.47 9.70
N ILE A 63 -0.06 -0.30 9.04
CA ILE A 63 -0.97 0.21 8.01
C ILE A 63 -2.38 0.25 8.61
N THR A 64 -2.93 1.45 8.74
CA THR A 64 -4.29 1.66 9.21
C THR A 64 -5.21 1.80 8.01
N THR A 65 -6.21 0.91 7.93
CA THR A 65 -7.36 1.00 7.03
C THR A 65 -8.60 1.43 7.83
N PRO A 66 -9.73 1.80 7.20
CA PRO A 66 -10.94 2.18 7.94
C PRO A 66 -11.41 1.12 8.94
N ASP A 67 -11.26 -0.16 8.59
CA ASP A 67 -11.81 -1.27 9.39
C ASP A 67 -10.77 -1.92 10.31
N ARG A 68 -9.47 -1.72 10.03
CA ARG A 68 -8.42 -2.51 10.67
C ARG A 68 -7.04 -1.87 10.64
N VAL A 69 -6.28 -2.09 11.71
CA VAL A 69 -4.84 -1.83 11.79
C VAL A 69 -4.06 -3.13 11.53
N PHE A 70 -3.07 -3.06 10.64
CA PHE A 70 -2.18 -4.16 10.30
C PHE A 70 -0.78 -3.85 10.82
N LYS A 71 -0.27 -4.70 11.72
CA LYS A 71 1.06 -4.56 12.31
C LYS A 71 2.12 -5.27 11.49
N MET A 72 3.20 -4.56 11.22
CA MET A 72 4.34 -5.05 10.46
C MET A 72 5.67 -4.70 11.14
N GLN A 73 6.70 -5.48 10.80
CA GLN A 73 8.07 -5.26 11.25
C GLN A 73 9.01 -5.30 10.05
N ALA A 74 9.82 -4.26 9.88
CA ALA A 74 10.88 -4.26 8.88
C ALA A 74 12.14 -4.99 9.42
N PRO A 75 12.98 -5.58 8.55
CA PRO A 75 14.22 -6.26 8.98
C PRO A 75 15.20 -5.35 9.73
N ASN A 76 15.21 -4.05 9.39
CA ASN A 76 16.09 -3.05 9.97
C ASN A 76 15.51 -1.64 9.78
N SER A 77 16.12 -0.65 10.44
CA SER A 77 15.69 0.75 10.42
C SER A 77 15.82 1.42 9.06
N GLU A 78 16.77 0.97 8.24
CA GLU A 78 16.93 1.43 6.86
C GLU A 78 15.74 1.01 6.00
N THR A 79 15.39 -0.27 6.04
CA THR A 79 14.24 -0.81 5.30
C THR A 79 12.94 -0.14 5.75
N LEU A 80 12.79 0.14 7.06
CA LEU A 80 11.65 0.88 7.60
C LEU A 80 11.56 2.29 6.99
N ARG A 81 12.68 3.02 6.94
CA ARG A 81 12.76 4.35 6.35
C ARG A 81 12.40 4.33 4.88
N GLU A 82 12.90 3.36 4.13
CA GLU A 82 12.57 3.18 2.72
C GLU A 82 11.07 2.89 2.51
N TRP A 83 10.42 2.13 3.40
CA TRP A 83 8.97 1.93 3.35
C TRP A 83 8.21 3.24 3.58
N ALA A 84 8.62 4.03 4.58
CA ALA A 84 8.02 5.34 4.84
C ALA A 84 8.16 6.29 3.64
N GLN A 85 9.38 6.38 3.07
CA GLN A 85 9.66 7.20 1.88
C GLN A 85 8.89 6.71 0.65
N GLY A 86 8.84 5.40 0.44
CA GLY A 86 8.08 4.78 -0.64
C GLY A 86 6.59 5.11 -0.56
N TYR A 87 6.01 4.98 0.64
CA TYR A 87 4.61 5.32 0.89
C TYR A 87 4.32 6.81 0.62
N GLN A 88 5.17 7.71 1.11
CA GLN A 88 5.06 9.14 0.84
C GLN A 88 5.13 9.45 -0.66
N LYS A 89 6.04 8.79 -1.39
CA LYS A 89 6.16 8.93 -2.84
C LYS A 89 4.90 8.45 -3.58
N ALA A 90 4.33 7.32 -3.17
CA ALA A 90 3.08 6.80 -3.74
C ALA A 90 1.93 7.79 -3.51
N MET A 91 1.78 8.28 -2.27
CA MET A 91 0.76 9.27 -1.91
C MET A 91 0.91 10.58 -2.69
N SER A 92 2.12 11.12 -2.84
CA SER A 92 2.36 12.34 -3.63
C SER A 92 2.03 12.13 -5.11
N GLY A 93 2.41 10.98 -5.69
CA GLY A 93 2.06 10.66 -7.08
C GLY A 93 0.54 10.58 -7.31
N LEU A 94 -0.23 10.08 -6.34
CA LEU A 94 -1.69 10.11 -6.40
C LEU A 94 -2.26 11.52 -6.34
N LYS A 95 -1.65 12.41 -5.54
CA LYS A 95 -2.03 13.82 -5.50
C LYS A 95 -1.75 14.48 -6.85
N ASP A 96 -0.59 14.27 -7.44
CA ASP A 96 -0.27 14.84 -8.75
C ASP A 96 -1.25 14.37 -9.83
N PHE A 97 -1.65 13.09 -9.79
CA PHE A 97 -2.63 12.53 -10.72
C PHE A 97 -4.06 13.06 -10.49
N ALA A 98 -4.52 13.10 -9.24
CA ALA A 98 -5.89 13.51 -8.91
C ALA A 98 -6.09 15.04 -8.95
N TYR A 99 -5.10 15.85 -8.54
CA TYR A 99 -5.24 17.30 -8.44
C TYR A 99 -4.93 18.04 -9.75
N HIS A 100 -4.08 17.52 -10.65
CA HIS A 100 -3.91 18.14 -11.98
C HIS A 100 -5.15 18.00 -12.85
N HIS A 101 -5.92 16.91 -12.73
CA HIS A 101 -7.13 16.70 -13.51
C HIS A 101 -8.41 17.27 -12.87
N VAL A 102 -8.47 17.36 -11.54
CA VAL A 102 -9.61 17.97 -10.82
C VAL A 102 -9.45 19.50 -10.70
N GLY A 103 -8.24 20.06 -10.88
CA GLY A 103 -8.04 21.52 -10.88
C GLY A 103 -8.79 22.29 -11.98
N GLN A 104 -9.34 21.59 -13.00
CA GLN A 104 -10.16 22.17 -14.06
C GLN A 104 -11.65 21.84 -13.94
N SER A 105 -12.06 21.01 -12.98
CA SER A 105 -13.46 20.67 -12.76
C SER A 105 -13.85 20.98 -11.31
N HIS A 106 -14.85 21.84 -11.16
CA HIS A 106 -15.34 22.32 -9.87
C HIS A 106 -15.48 21.19 -8.84
N ARG A 107 -14.96 21.45 -7.63
CA ARG A 107 -15.08 20.62 -6.44
C ARG A 107 -16.52 20.18 -6.19
N ALA A 108 -16.86 18.96 -6.60
CA ALA A 108 -17.75 18.02 -5.92
C ALA A 108 -18.03 16.85 -6.88
N ASN A 109 -17.85 15.62 -6.38
CA ASN A 109 -18.10 14.34 -7.06
C ASN A 109 -17.03 13.93 -8.08
N LEU A 110 -16.07 13.12 -7.59
CA LEU A 110 -15.27 12.27 -8.46
C LEU A 110 -16.22 11.28 -9.18
N PRO A 111 -16.28 11.26 -10.52
CA PRO A 111 -17.14 10.34 -11.26
C PRO A 111 -16.80 8.87 -10.95
N ALA A 112 -17.82 8.01 -10.87
CA ALA A 112 -17.65 6.56 -10.65
C ALA A 112 -16.70 5.91 -11.68
N GLU A 113 -16.56 6.51 -12.87
CA GLU A 113 -15.64 6.12 -13.94
C GLU A 113 -14.15 6.26 -13.54
N LEU A 114 -13.80 7.21 -12.67
CA LEU A 114 -12.44 7.37 -12.13
C LEU A 114 -12.14 6.32 -11.06
N ILE A 115 -13.13 5.96 -10.24
CA ILE A 115 -13.04 4.84 -9.29
C ILE A 115 -12.88 3.52 -10.08
N LEU A 116 -13.68 3.33 -11.12
CA LEU A 116 -13.58 2.19 -12.03
C LEU A 116 -12.28 2.19 -12.83
N GLY A 117 -11.74 3.32 -13.27
CA GLY A 117 -10.49 3.39 -14.02
C GLY A 117 -9.26 3.05 -13.17
N VAL A 118 -9.27 3.43 -11.88
CA VAL A 118 -8.26 3.01 -10.89
C VAL A 118 -8.36 1.51 -10.61
N LEU A 119 -9.58 0.96 -10.53
CA LEU A 119 -9.82 -0.48 -10.34
C LEU A 119 -9.53 -1.32 -11.60
N GLN A 120 -9.88 -0.84 -12.80
CA GLN A 120 -9.70 -1.55 -14.07
C GLN A 120 -8.23 -1.71 -14.46
N LYS A 121 -7.35 -0.79 -14.06
CA LYS A 121 -5.90 -0.93 -14.28
C LYS A 121 -5.18 -1.74 -13.19
N GLY A 122 -5.85 -2.02 -12.06
CA GLY A 122 -5.36 -2.85 -10.96
C GLY A 122 -5.92 -4.28 -10.92
N ILE A 123 -6.94 -4.58 -11.72
CA ILE A 123 -7.58 -5.89 -11.77
C ILE A 123 -7.25 -6.55 -13.12
N ARG A 124 -6.11 -7.26 -13.20
CA ARG A 124 -6.07 -8.48 -14.01
C ARG A 124 -6.74 -9.57 -13.19
N LEU A 125 -8.08 -9.62 -13.26
CA LEU A 125 -8.83 -10.82 -12.92
C LEU A 125 -8.30 -11.94 -13.82
N VAL A 126 -7.63 -12.92 -13.22
CA VAL A 126 -7.44 -14.23 -13.84
C VAL A 126 -8.84 -14.80 -14.02
N SER A 127 -9.30 -14.91 -15.26
CA SER A 127 -10.51 -15.64 -15.58
C SER A 127 -10.26 -17.13 -15.35
N LEU A 128 -11.05 -17.74 -14.48
CA LEU A 128 -11.56 -19.09 -14.63
C LEU A 128 -13.06 -19.05 -14.35
#